data_AF-A0A944UGG9-F1
#
_entry.id   AF-A0A944UGG9-F1
#
_cell.length_a   1.000
_cell.length_b   1.000
_cell.length_c   1.000
_cell.angle_alpha   90.00
_cell.angle_beta   90.00
_cell.angle_gamma   90.00
#
_symmetry.space_group_name_H-M   'P 1'
#
loop_
_entity.id
_entity.type
_entity.pdbx_description
1 polymer ?
#
loop_
_entity_poly.entity_id
_entity_poly.type
_entity_poly.pdbx_seq_one_letter_code
_entity_poly.pdbx_strand_id
1 'polypeptide(L)'
;MKSHWERANYASMMENMDTSIGMVLDKLKELGMKENTYIIFSSDNGGGASNKPLQGGKARMWEGGIRVPMIVSGPGIPANSQCDKPVAQWDYLSTMHDLCGSSAPLPDNLDGVSLRPVFEKGNEGRLAKRDTGFVFHFPAFYTIPITSYRQGDYKLMRHLNSGEIKLFNVAKDMGETKDLTKSMPDKTKSMVRKLDAYLDKVGAWTMEEVYETRLEELDKWIGEKQQKILEYQKKLKDSPDETQVILQLKQAQESLTRFQKNRSQVVANQSASKWM
;
A
#
# COMPACT_ATOMS: atom_id res chain seq x y z
N MET A 1 -22.85 9.94 7.14
CA MET A 1 -23.22 9.46 5.79
C MET A 1 -22.72 10.50 4.81
N LYS A 2 -22.00 10.13 3.73
CA LYS A 2 -21.57 11.14 2.73
C LYS A 2 -22.79 11.82 2.13
N SER A 3 -22.69 13.13 1.89
CA SER A 3 -23.73 13.93 1.25
C SER A 3 -24.02 13.42 -0.17
N HIS A 4 -25.20 13.77 -0.72
CA HIS A 4 -25.51 13.49 -2.13
C HIS A 4 -24.48 14.14 -3.07
N TRP A 5 -24.01 15.35 -2.73
CA TRP A 5 -22.98 16.07 -3.46
C TRP A 5 -21.65 15.31 -3.51
N GLU A 6 -21.14 14.81 -2.38
CA GLU A 6 -19.89 14.03 -2.36
C GLU A 6 -19.97 12.74 -3.19
N ARG A 7 -21.14 12.10 -3.22
CA ARG A 7 -21.37 10.91 -4.05
C ARG A 7 -21.42 11.25 -5.53
N ALA A 8 -22.12 12.33 -5.90
CA ALA A 8 -22.18 12.82 -7.27
C ALA A 8 -20.79 13.21 -7.79
N ASN A 9 -20.03 13.98 -7.01
CA ASN A 9 -18.65 14.35 -7.36
C ASN A 9 -17.76 13.13 -7.58
N TYR A 10 -17.83 12.13 -6.69
CA TYR A 10 -17.06 10.91 -6.85
C TYR A 10 -17.46 10.15 -8.13
N ALA A 11 -18.76 10.05 -8.42
CA ALA A 11 -19.25 9.43 -9.66
C ALA A 11 -18.77 10.18 -10.91
N SER A 12 -18.82 11.52 -10.91
CA SER A 12 -18.31 12.34 -12.01
C SER A 12 -16.80 12.18 -12.21
N MET A 13 -16.01 12.04 -11.14
CA MET A 13 -14.58 11.72 -11.26
C MET A 13 -14.35 10.35 -11.90
N MET A 14 -15.15 9.35 -11.53
CA MET A 14 -15.06 8.00 -12.11
C MET A 14 -15.44 8.01 -13.60
N GLU A 15 -16.51 8.69 -13.98
CA GLU A 15 -16.94 8.85 -15.38
C GLU A 15 -15.88 9.56 -16.22
N ASN A 16 -15.28 10.63 -15.69
CA ASN A 16 -14.21 11.35 -16.39
C ASN A 16 -12.96 10.48 -16.59
N MET A 17 -12.60 9.67 -15.60
CA MET A 17 -11.49 8.69 -15.73
C MET A 17 -11.80 7.65 -16.81
N ASP A 18 -12.99 7.04 -16.77
CA ASP A 18 -13.44 6.04 -17.75
C ASP A 18 -13.44 6.60 -19.18
N THR A 19 -14.02 7.79 -19.35
CA THR A 19 -14.02 8.53 -20.63
C THR A 19 -12.59 8.77 -21.13
N SER A 20 -11.69 9.20 -20.24
CA SER A 20 -10.28 9.46 -20.60
C SER A 20 -9.55 8.19 -21.02
N ILE A 21 -9.83 7.05 -20.38
CA ILE A 21 -9.31 5.75 -20.80
C ILE A 21 -9.83 5.40 -22.20
N GLY A 22 -11.13 5.58 -22.44
CA GLY A 22 -11.75 5.39 -23.76
C GLY A 22 -11.04 6.17 -24.87
N MET A 23 -10.70 7.45 -24.62
CA MET A 23 -9.95 8.27 -25.58
C MET A 23 -8.59 7.68 -25.96
N VAL A 24 -7.86 7.12 -24.98
CA VAL A 24 -6.57 6.45 -25.25
C VAL A 24 -6.77 5.19 -26.08
N LEU A 25 -7.79 4.39 -25.75
CA LEU A 25 -8.11 3.15 -26.48
C LEU A 25 -8.54 3.42 -27.92
N ASP A 26 -9.35 4.45 -28.14
CA ASP A 26 -9.77 4.89 -29.47
C ASP A 26 -8.56 5.36 -30.28
N LYS A 27 -7.63 6.09 -29.66
CA LYS A 27 -6.41 6.52 -30.36
C LYS A 27 -5.51 5.34 -30.74
N LEU A 28 -5.34 4.35 -29.86
CA LEU A 28 -4.60 3.12 -30.19
C LEU A 28 -5.23 2.37 -31.36
N LYS A 29 -6.57 2.36 -31.46
CA LYS A 29 -7.30 1.77 -32.59
C LYS A 29 -7.09 2.57 -33.88
N GLU A 30 -7.22 3.90 -33.84
CA GLU A 30 -6.99 4.79 -34.98
C GLU A 30 -5.59 4.62 -35.57
N LEU A 31 -4.59 4.47 -34.71
CA LEU A 31 -3.18 4.26 -35.10
C LEU A 31 -2.89 2.82 -35.56
N GLY A 32 -3.86 1.90 -35.53
CA GLY A 32 -3.65 0.50 -35.89
C GLY A 32 -2.77 -0.28 -34.90
N MET A 33 -2.54 0.25 -33.69
CA MET A 33 -1.64 -0.34 -32.68
C MET A 33 -2.36 -1.28 -31.71
N LYS A 34 -3.70 -1.26 -31.69
CA LYS A 34 -4.51 -2.01 -30.72
C LYS A 34 -4.17 -3.50 -30.64
N GLU A 35 -4.03 -4.18 -31.79
CA GLU A 35 -3.80 -5.63 -31.82
C GLU A 35 -2.40 -6.06 -31.38
N ASN A 36 -1.46 -5.12 -31.23
CA ASN A 36 -0.10 -5.36 -30.75
C ASN A 36 0.21 -4.60 -29.45
N THR A 37 -0.83 -4.24 -28.69
CA THR A 37 -0.68 -3.48 -27.43
C THR A 37 -1.34 -4.23 -26.29
N TYR A 38 -0.57 -4.47 -25.22
CA TYR A 38 -1.13 -4.89 -23.95
C TYR A 38 -1.63 -3.68 -23.17
N ILE A 39 -2.87 -3.75 -22.67
CA ILE A 39 -3.50 -2.75 -21.83
C ILE A 39 -3.79 -3.41 -20.48
N ILE A 40 -3.21 -2.85 -19.41
CA ILE A 40 -3.45 -3.27 -18.03
C ILE A 40 -4.06 -2.09 -17.28
N PHE A 41 -5.31 -2.22 -16.86
CA PHE A 41 -5.98 -1.27 -15.99
C PHE A 41 -5.98 -1.79 -14.55
N SER A 42 -5.58 -0.95 -13.59
CA SER A 42 -5.62 -1.28 -12.16
C SER A 42 -5.66 -0.01 -11.28
N SER A 43 -5.63 -0.19 -9.96
CA SER A 43 -5.55 0.88 -8.94
C SER A 43 -4.39 0.61 -7.98
N ASP A 44 -3.79 1.64 -7.40
CA ASP A 44 -2.64 1.53 -6.48
C ASP A 44 -3.01 0.92 -5.12
N ASN A 45 -4.22 1.19 -4.65
CA ASN A 45 -4.78 0.70 -3.39
C ASN A 45 -6.31 0.70 -3.44
N GLY A 46 -6.92 0.13 -2.40
CA GLY A 46 -8.37 0.19 -2.18
C GLY A 46 -8.93 1.61 -2.04
N GLY A 47 -10.21 1.78 -2.29
CA GLY A 47 -10.87 3.09 -2.32
C GLY A 47 -11.03 3.74 -0.94
N GLY A 48 -11.17 5.07 -0.92
CA GLY A 48 -11.53 5.86 0.26
C GLY A 48 -13.05 5.95 0.53
N ALA A 49 -13.85 5.21 -0.24
CA ALA A 49 -15.29 5.08 -0.07
C ALA A 49 -15.64 3.66 0.43
N SER A 50 -16.90 3.24 0.29
CA SER A 50 -17.30 1.88 0.64
C SER A 50 -16.71 0.88 -0.34
N ASN A 51 -15.98 -0.12 0.17
CA ASN A 51 -15.45 -1.24 -0.61
C ASN A 51 -16.25 -2.54 -0.36
N LYS A 52 -17.48 -2.44 0.18
CA LYS A 52 -18.33 -3.60 0.48
C LYS A 52 -18.45 -4.54 -0.74
N PRO A 53 -18.42 -5.86 -0.54
CA PRO A 53 -18.44 -6.56 0.76
C PRO A 53 -17.09 -6.64 1.48
N LEU A 54 -16.01 -6.09 0.90
CA LEU A 54 -14.68 -6.12 1.50
C LEU A 54 -14.57 -5.19 2.70
N GLN A 55 -13.82 -5.61 3.71
CA GLN A 55 -13.55 -4.82 4.91
C GLN A 55 -12.41 -3.83 4.66
N GLY A 56 -12.51 -2.62 5.22
CA GLY A 56 -11.47 -1.60 5.12
C GLY A 56 -11.46 -0.83 3.79
N GLY A 57 -10.33 -0.17 3.52
CA GLY A 57 -10.14 0.74 2.40
C GLY A 57 -8.71 1.28 2.37
N LYS A 58 -8.50 2.41 1.69
CA LYS A 58 -7.19 3.07 1.59
C LYS A 58 -6.45 3.12 2.94
N ALA A 59 -5.15 2.82 2.90
CA ALA A 59 -4.25 2.77 4.06
C ALA A 59 -4.61 1.72 5.14
N ARG A 60 -5.38 0.69 4.79
CA ARG A 60 -5.71 -0.45 5.66
C ARG A 60 -5.26 -1.77 5.00
N MET A 61 -4.86 -2.76 5.79
CA MET A 61 -4.35 -4.06 5.30
C MET A 61 -5.44 -5.15 5.15
N TRP A 62 -6.71 -4.76 5.26
CA TRP A 62 -7.88 -5.61 5.01
C TRP A 62 -8.10 -5.75 3.49
N GLU A 63 -8.89 -6.72 3.04
CA GLU A 63 -9.12 -6.99 1.62
C GLU A 63 -9.61 -5.73 0.87
N GLY A 64 -10.43 -4.88 1.49
CA GLY A 64 -10.90 -3.64 0.87
C GLY A 64 -9.82 -2.58 0.68
N GLY A 65 -8.65 -2.73 1.33
CA GLY A 65 -7.51 -1.84 1.15
C GLY A 65 -6.44 -2.35 0.18
N ILE A 66 -6.37 -3.67 -0.04
CA ILE A 66 -5.32 -4.30 -0.88
C ILE A 66 -5.85 -5.01 -2.13
N ARG A 67 -7.14 -5.35 -2.19
CA ARG A 67 -7.78 -5.96 -3.37
C ARG A 67 -8.33 -4.83 -4.25
N VAL A 68 -7.80 -4.73 -5.46
CA VAL A 68 -8.08 -3.67 -6.44
C VAL A 68 -8.61 -4.27 -7.75
N PRO A 69 -9.32 -3.49 -8.58
CA PRO A 69 -9.67 -3.95 -9.93
C PRO A 69 -8.40 -4.23 -10.74
N MET A 70 -8.44 -5.26 -11.57
CA MET A 70 -7.45 -5.52 -12.59
C MET A 70 -8.16 -6.02 -13.85
N ILE A 71 -8.00 -5.30 -14.96
CA ILE A 71 -8.54 -5.68 -16.27
C ILE A 71 -7.37 -5.69 -17.24
N VAL A 72 -7.27 -6.74 -18.04
CA VAL A 72 -6.21 -6.88 -19.04
C VAL A 72 -6.79 -7.21 -20.39
N SER A 73 -6.28 -6.56 -21.43
CA SER A 73 -6.55 -6.89 -22.83
C SER A 73 -5.27 -6.78 -23.64
N GLY A 74 -5.21 -7.48 -24.76
CA GLY A 74 -4.04 -7.47 -25.65
C GLY A 74 -3.84 -8.79 -26.38
N PRO A 75 -2.70 -8.94 -27.07
CA PRO A 75 -2.40 -10.13 -27.86
C PRO A 75 -2.49 -11.44 -27.06
N GLY A 76 -3.21 -12.43 -27.59
CA GLY A 76 -3.31 -13.76 -27.00
C GLY A 76 -4.24 -13.87 -25.78
N ILE A 77 -4.89 -12.78 -25.37
CA ILE A 77 -5.80 -12.75 -24.22
C ILE A 77 -7.24 -12.97 -24.73
N PRO A 78 -7.92 -14.07 -24.34
CA PRO A 78 -9.29 -14.32 -24.77
C PRO A 78 -10.26 -13.25 -24.23
N ALA A 79 -11.09 -12.69 -25.10
CA ALA A 79 -12.16 -11.79 -24.70
C ALA A 79 -13.15 -12.49 -23.75
N ASN A 80 -13.77 -11.72 -22.85
CA ASN A 80 -14.76 -12.21 -21.88
C ASN A 80 -14.25 -13.36 -20.99
N SER A 81 -12.94 -13.40 -20.72
CA SER A 81 -12.33 -14.37 -19.81
C SER A 81 -12.16 -13.79 -18.40
N GLN A 82 -12.06 -14.68 -17.41
CA GLN A 82 -11.84 -14.33 -16.00
C GLN A 82 -10.79 -15.28 -15.39
N CYS A 83 -10.04 -14.77 -14.42
CA CYS A 83 -9.12 -15.55 -13.60
C CYS A 83 -9.27 -15.16 -12.12
N ASP A 84 -9.41 -16.17 -11.26
CA ASP A 84 -9.56 -16.02 -9.81
C ASP A 84 -8.26 -16.32 -9.06
N LYS A 85 -7.17 -16.60 -9.80
CA LYS A 85 -5.86 -16.84 -9.20
C LYS A 85 -5.35 -15.54 -8.57
N PRO A 86 -4.89 -15.58 -7.31
CA PRO A 86 -4.32 -14.40 -6.68
C PRO A 86 -3.07 -13.94 -7.42
N VAL A 87 -3.00 -12.64 -7.68
CA VAL A 87 -1.87 -11.93 -8.31
C VAL A 87 -1.63 -10.62 -7.54
N ALA A 88 -0.48 -9.99 -7.75
CA ALA A 88 -0.14 -8.73 -7.14
C ALA A 88 0.63 -7.83 -8.11
N GLN A 89 0.65 -6.53 -7.86
CA GLN A 89 1.24 -5.55 -8.78
C GLN A 89 2.77 -5.71 -8.94
N TRP A 90 3.47 -6.31 -7.96
CA TRP A 90 4.88 -6.63 -8.10
C TRP A 90 5.15 -7.75 -9.13
N ASP A 91 4.12 -8.46 -9.61
CA ASP A 91 4.23 -9.39 -10.74
C ASP A 91 4.41 -8.69 -12.09
N TYR A 92 4.13 -7.39 -12.16
CA TYR A 92 4.10 -6.65 -13.42
C TYR A 92 5.47 -6.59 -14.09
N LEU A 93 6.57 -6.48 -13.32
CA LEU A 93 7.91 -6.48 -13.89
C LEU A 93 8.20 -7.78 -14.65
N SER A 94 8.05 -8.93 -13.98
CA SER A 94 8.28 -10.26 -14.58
C SER A 94 7.31 -10.53 -15.73
N THR A 95 6.08 -10.03 -15.65
CA THR A 95 5.09 -10.17 -16.72
C THR A 95 5.44 -9.34 -17.95
N MET A 96 5.79 -8.06 -17.78
CA MET A 96 6.17 -7.21 -18.92
C MET A 96 7.44 -7.70 -19.60
N HIS A 97 8.41 -8.19 -18.82
CA HIS A 97 9.63 -8.81 -19.32
C HIS A 97 9.35 -10.04 -20.21
N ASP A 98 8.46 -10.93 -19.78
CA ASP A 98 8.01 -12.09 -20.56
C ASP A 98 7.22 -11.68 -21.82
N LEU A 99 6.25 -10.77 -21.67
CA LEU A 99 5.40 -10.32 -22.77
C LEU A 99 6.16 -9.60 -23.88
N CYS A 100 7.23 -8.86 -23.55
CA CYS A 100 8.07 -8.20 -24.56
C CYS A 100 9.16 -9.12 -25.15
N GLY A 101 9.26 -10.37 -24.69
CA GLY A 101 10.24 -11.33 -25.17
C GLY A 101 11.69 -10.97 -24.82
N SER A 102 11.91 -10.20 -23.75
CA SER A 102 13.26 -9.81 -23.34
C SER A 102 14.06 -11.02 -22.85
N SER A 103 15.31 -11.11 -23.30
CA SER A 103 16.28 -12.10 -22.81
C SER A 103 17.27 -11.52 -21.79
N ALA A 104 17.15 -10.23 -21.46
CA ALA A 104 17.99 -9.60 -20.46
C ALA A 104 17.77 -10.28 -19.08
N PRO A 105 18.82 -10.50 -18.28
CA PRO A 105 18.66 -11.11 -16.97
C PRO A 105 17.83 -10.20 -16.05
N LEU A 106 16.87 -10.80 -15.34
CA LEU A 106 16.18 -10.17 -14.22
C LEU A 106 16.98 -10.42 -12.93
N PRO A 107 16.82 -9.58 -11.89
CA PRO A 107 17.38 -9.86 -10.57
C PRO A 107 16.89 -11.21 -10.01
N ASP A 108 17.77 -11.94 -9.32
CA ASP A 108 17.44 -13.27 -8.77
C ASP A 108 16.48 -13.22 -7.58
N ASN A 109 16.26 -12.03 -7.00
CA ASN A 109 15.49 -11.82 -5.78
C ASN A 109 14.12 -11.15 -6.03
N LEU A 110 13.51 -11.35 -7.20
CA LEU A 110 12.17 -10.84 -7.48
C LEU A 110 11.08 -11.68 -6.79
N ASP A 111 10.13 -10.99 -6.14
CA ASP A 111 8.92 -11.62 -5.60
C ASP A 111 7.87 -11.94 -6.68
N GLY A 112 7.97 -11.25 -7.82
CA GLY A 112 7.02 -11.28 -8.93
C GLY A 112 7.22 -12.47 -9.86
N VAL A 113 6.11 -13.06 -10.29
CA VAL A 113 6.11 -14.12 -11.33
C VAL A 113 5.38 -13.61 -12.57
N SER A 114 5.71 -14.13 -13.76
CA SER A 114 4.97 -13.76 -14.97
C SER A 114 3.50 -14.21 -14.88
N LEU A 115 2.60 -13.28 -15.18
CA LEU A 115 1.16 -13.51 -15.28
C LEU A 115 0.71 -13.95 -16.67
N ARG A 116 1.62 -14.02 -17.65
CA ARG A 116 1.29 -14.45 -19.01
C ARG A 116 0.48 -15.75 -19.08
N PRO A 117 0.79 -16.81 -18.30
CA PRO A 117 -0.02 -18.03 -18.34
C PRO A 117 -1.49 -17.82 -18.00
N VAL A 118 -1.79 -16.93 -17.05
CA VAL A 118 -3.17 -16.63 -16.65
C VAL A 118 -3.85 -15.59 -17.54
N PHE A 119 -3.08 -14.76 -18.24
CA PHE A 119 -3.61 -13.88 -19.28
C PHE A 119 -4.09 -14.70 -20.49
N GLU A 120 -3.32 -15.71 -20.91
CA GLU A 120 -3.64 -16.51 -22.09
C GLU A 120 -4.67 -17.63 -21.81
N LYS A 121 -4.67 -18.20 -20.58
CA LYS A 121 -5.44 -19.42 -20.25
C LYS A 121 -6.38 -19.26 -19.06
N GLY A 122 -6.55 -18.05 -18.52
CA GLY A 122 -7.38 -17.81 -17.34
C GLY A 122 -7.03 -18.73 -16.17
N ASN A 123 -8.05 -19.35 -15.58
CA ASN A 123 -7.90 -20.27 -14.44
C ASN A 123 -7.10 -21.56 -14.77
N GLU A 124 -6.92 -21.92 -16.04
CA GLU A 124 -6.09 -23.07 -16.44
C GLU A 124 -4.60 -22.73 -16.46
N GLY A 125 -4.25 -21.43 -16.54
CA GLY A 125 -2.88 -20.93 -16.59
C GLY A 125 -2.08 -21.25 -15.34
N ARG A 126 -0.89 -21.85 -15.47
CA ARG A 126 -0.06 -22.24 -14.31
C ARG A 126 0.98 -21.16 -14.03
N LEU A 127 0.82 -20.44 -12.92
CA LEU A 127 1.81 -19.49 -12.42
C LEU A 127 3.01 -20.24 -11.83
N ALA A 128 4.20 -19.65 -11.94
CA ALA A 128 5.37 -20.14 -11.24
C ALA A 128 5.14 -20.13 -9.72
N LYS A 129 5.82 -21.05 -9.02
CA LYS A 129 5.77 -21.10 -7.57
C LYS A 129 6.51 -19.89 -7.01
N ARG A 130 5.88 -19.20 -6.07
CA ARG A 130 6.51 -18.14 -5.30
C ARG A 130 7.31 -18.71 -4.13
N ASP A 131 8.38 -18.03 -3.78
CA ASP A 131 9.18 -18.31 -2.58
C ASP A 131 8.34 -18.23 -1.29
N THR A 132 7.39 -17.29 -1.26
CA THR A 132 6.45 -17.06 -0.16
C THR A 132 5.03 -16.83 -0.67
N GLY A 133 4.07 -16.64 0.23
CA GLY A 133 2.76 -16.08 -0.12
C GLY A 133 2.81 -14.57 -0.37
N PHE A 134 1.66 -13.92 -0.44
CA PHE A 134 1.59 -12.46 -0.59
C PHE A 134 1.81 -11.80 0.76
N VAL A 135 2.86 -10.99 0.90
CA VAL A 135 3.18 -10.27 2.14
C VAL A 135 3.03 -8.77 1.90
N PHE A 136 2.17 -8.14 2.69
CA PHE A 136 1.99 -6.69 2.76
C PHE A 136 2.41 -6.24 4.14
N HIS A 137 3.58 -5.61 4.23
CA HIS A 137 4.18 -5.21 5.50
C HIS A 137 4.10 -3.68 5.62
N PHE A 138 3.33 -3.18 6.59
CA PHE A 138 3.09 -1.75 6.77
C PHE A 138 3.44 -1.29 8.20
N PRO A 139 4.74 -1.21 8.54
CA PRO A 139 5.21 -0.77 9.85
C PRO A 139 5.18 0.76 9.90
N ALA A 140 4.00 1.35 10.14
CA ALA A 140 3.79 2.79 10.08
C ALA A 140 3.51 3.38 11.47
N PHE A 141 4.19 4.47 11.83
CA PHE A 141 4.00 5.13 13.14
C PHE A 141 2.71 5.96 13.24
N TYR A 142 2.13 6.39 12.13
CA TYR A 142 1.01 7.36 12.07
C TYR A 142 -0.36 6.73 11.80
N THR A 143 -0.39 5.43 11.56
CA THR A 143 -1.61 4.63 11.38
C THR A 143 -1.43 3.31 12.11
N ILE A 144 -2.41 2.42 12.01
CA ILE A 144 -2.36 1.11 12.65
C ILE A 144 -1.33 0.27 11.91
N PRO A 145 -0.21 -0.11 12.56
CA PRO A 145 0.85 -0.83 11.88
C PRO A 145 0.48 -2.31 11.80
N ILE A 146 0.37 -2.83 10.58
CA ILE A 146 -0.13 -4.18 10.32
C ILE A 146 0.74 -4.86 9.27
N THR A 147 1.02 -6.14 9.50
CA THR A 147 1.43 -7.05 8.43
C THR A 147 0.28 -7.95 8.04
N SER A 148 0.05 -8.11 6.74
CA SER A 148 -0.89 -9.05 6.16
C SER A 148 -0.15 -10.07 5.30
N TYR A 149 -0.43 -11.35 5.51
CA TYR A 149 0.20 -12.47 4.83
C TYR A 149 -0.85 -13.44 4.29
N ARG A 150 -0.94 -13.57 2.97
CA ARG A 150 -1.84 -14.52 2.31
C ARG A 150 -1.09 -15.70 1.74
N GLN A 151 -1.47 -16.91 2.15
CA GLN A 151 -1.01 -18.17 1.57
C GLN A 151 -2.20 -19.04 1.17
N GLY A 152 -2.42 -19.15 -0.14
CA GLY A 152 -3.62 -19.78 -0.69
C GLY A 152 -4.89 -19.06 -0.25
N ASP A 153 -5.83 -19.80 0.31
CA ASP A 153 -7.13 -19.29 0.76
C ASP A 153 -7.07 -18.54 2.09
N TYR A 154 -5.95 -18.63 2.81
CA TYR A 154 -5.83 -18.11 4.16
C TYR A 154 -5.02 -16.83 4.20
N LYS A 155 -5.49 -15.87 4.99
CA LYS A 155 -4.83 -14.60 5.25
C LYS A 155 -4.62 -14.46 6.75
N LEU A 156 -3.36 -14.31 7.15
CA LEU A 156 -2.96 -13.97 8.50
C LEU A 156 -2.69 -12.47 8.57
N MET A 157 -3.16 -11.82 9.62
CA MET A 157 -2.83 -10.44 9.93
C MET A 157 -2.15 -10.38 11.29
N ARG A 158 -1.14 -9.52 11.43
CA ARG A 158 -0.45 -9.24 12.69
C ARG A 158 -0.47 -7.74 12.97
N HIS A 159 -0.99 -7.35 14.11
CA HIS A 159 -0.87 -5.98 14.61
C HIS A 159 0.53 -5.80 15.21
N LEU A 160 1.33 -4.91 14.63
CA LEU A 160 2.78 -4.91 14.86
C LEU A 160 3.20 -4.37 16.24
N ASN A 161 2.39 -3.51 16.87
CA ASN A 161 2.70 -3.03 18.22
C ASN A 161 2.27 -3.99 19.32
N SER A 162 1.14 -4.69 19.13
CA SER A 162 0.57 -5.56 20.18
C SER A 162 0.93 -7.03 20.00
N GLY A 163 1.40 -7.42 18.82
CA GLY A 163 1.63 -8.81 18.45
C GLY A 163 0.34 -9.62 18.26
N GLU A 164 -0.85 -9.03 18.40
CA GLU A 164 -2.11 -9.75 18.17
C GLU A 164 -2.12 -10.28 16.74
N ILE A 165 -2.70 -11.48 16.59
CA ILE A 165 -2.81 -12.19 15.31
C ILE A 165 -4.27 -12.50 15.04
N LYS A 166 -4.67 -12.31 13.78
CA LYS A 166 -5.96 -12.76 13.25
C LYS A 166 -5.76 -13.64 12.03
N LEU A 167 -6.63 -14.63 11.84
CA LEU A 167 -6.58 -15.55 10.71
C LEU A 167 -7.95 -15.61 10.04
N PHE A 168 -7.98 -15.46 8.71
CA PHE A 168 -9.21 -15.51 7.92
C PHE A 168 -9.06 -16.50 6.76
N ASN A 169 -10.17 -17.09 6.33
CA ASN A 169 -10.25 -17.79 5.03
C ASN A 169 -10.90 -16.83 4.01
N VAL A 170 -10.09 -16.08 3.28
CA VAL A 170 -10.55 -15.00 2.39
C VAL A 170 -11.14 -15.51 1.07
N ALA A 171 -10.99 -16.80 0.77
CA ALA A 171 -11.67 -17.44 -0.36
C ALA A 171 -13.16 -17.67 -0.06
N LYS A 172 -13.49 -17.98 1.20
CA LYS A 172 -14.88 -18.22 1.66
C LYS A 172 -15.50 -17.02 2.37
N ASP A 173 -14.68 -16.14 2.92
CA ASP A 173 -15.06 -14.96 3.70
C ASP A 173 -14.19 -13.76 3.29
N MET A 174 -14.49 -13.18 2.13
CA MET A 174 -13.75 -12.00 1.62
C MET A 174 -13.98 -10.72 2.44
N GLY A 175 -14.99 -10.73 3.32
CA GLY A 175 -15.26 -9.65 4.25
C GLY A 175 -14.43 -9.74 5.54
N GLU A 176 -13.64 -10.80 5.72
CA GLU A 176 -12.79 -11.02 6.91
C GLU A 176 -13.58 -10.93 8.22
N THR A 177 -14.78 -11.50 8.22
CA THR A 177 -15.76 -11.38 9.31
C THR A 177 -15.55 -12.42 10.41
N LYS A 178 -14.93 -13.56 10.10
CA LYS A 178 -14.74 -14.67 11.04
C LYS A 178 -13.26 -14.94 11.33
N ASP A 179 -12.81 -14.53 12.50
CA ASP A 179 -11.48 -14.88 13.00
C ASP A 179 -11.39 -16.38 13.36
N LEU A 180 -10.43 -17.07 12.72
CA LEU A 180 -10.16 -18.49 12.84
C LEU A 180 -8.96 -18.80 13.74
N THR A 181 -8.35 -17.78 14.36
CA THR A 181 -7.12 -17.95 15.15
C THR A 181 -7.28 -19.01 16.25
N LYS A 182 -8.42 -19.01 16.95
CA LYS A 182 -8.74 -19.97 18.02
C LYS A 182 -9.16 -21.35 17.50
N SER A 183 -9.83 -21.41 16.35
CA SER A 183 -10.35 -22.67 15.79
C SER A 183 -9.35 -23.40 14.90
N MET A 184 -8.29 -22.72 14.43
CA MET A 184 -7.24 -23.30 13.59
C MET A 184 -5.82 -22.98 14.11
N PRO A 185 -5.49 -23.32 15.38
CA PRO A 185 -4.25 -22.88 16.02
C PRO A 185 -2.98 -23.37 15.30
N ASP A 186 -2.98 -24.59 14.77
CA ASP A 186 -1.80 -25.13 14.07
C ASP A 186 -1.54 -24.45 12.72
N LYS A 187 -2.62 -24.10 12.01
CA LYS A 187 -2.54 -23.31 10.77
C LYS A 187 -1.99 -21.92 11.08
N THR A 188 -2.50 -21.26 12.12
CA THR A 188 -2.01 -19.96 12.59
C THR A 188 -0.51 -20.03 12.87
N LYS A 189 -0.07 -20.97 13.73
CA LYS A 189 1.36 -21.15 14.09
C LYS A 189 2.23 -21.41 12.86
N SER A 190 1.75 -22.24 11.93
CA SER A 190 2.48 -22.52 10.68
C SER A 190 2.63 -21.28 9.80
N MET A 191 1.58 -20.47 9.66
CA MET A 191 1.63 -19.24 8.88
C MET A 191 2.49 -18.16 9.56
N VAL A 192 2.44 -18.04 10.89
CA VAL A 192 3.33 -17.16 11.67
C VAL A 192 4.79 -17.48 11.38
N ARG A 193 5.21 -18.76 11.51
CA ARG A 193 6.59 -19.16 11.24
C ARG A 193 7.06 -18.82 9.82
N LYS A 194 6.19 -19.02 8.82
CA LYS A 194 6.52 -18.69 7.42
C LYS A 194 6.61 -17.18 7.19
N LEU A 195 5.75 -16.41 7.84
CA LEU A 195 5.80 -14.95 7.78
C LEU A 195 7.10 -14.45 8.41
N ASP A 196 7.43 -14.90 9.63
CA ASP A 196 8.64 -14.48 10.34
C ASP A 196 9.89 -14.80 9.53
N ALA A 197 10.01 -16.03 9.03
CA ALA A 197 11.13 -16.42 8.17
C ALA A 197 11.26 -15.55 6.91
N TYR A 198 10.15 -15.09 6.34
CA TYR A 198 10.18 -14.20 5.19
C TYR A 198 10.58 -12.76 5.57
N LEU A 199 10.01 -12.22 6.66
CA LEU A 199 10.37 -10.88 7.15
C LEU A 199 11.86 -10.80 7.50
N ASP A 200 12.40 -11.84 8.15
CA ASP A 200 13.83 -11.97 8.45
C ASP A 200 14.66 -12.05 7.16
N LYS A 201 14.25 -12.86 6.18
CA LYS A 201 14.94 -13.01 4.88
C LYS A 201 15.09 -11.66 4.16
N VAL A 202 14.07 -10.81 4.19
CA VAL A 202 14.05 -9.54 3.45
C VAL A 202 14.54 -8.35 4.28
N GLY A 203 14.93 -8.56 5.54
CA GLY A 203 15.32 -7.47 6.45
C GLY A 203 14.20 -6.47 6.67
N ALA A 204 12.97 -6.96 6.87
CA ALA A 204 11.80 -6.09 7.07
C ALA A 204 11.95 -5.27 8.36
N TRP A 205 11.65 -3.98 8.28
CA TRP A 205 11.75 -3.06 9.43
C TRP A 205 10.77 -3.43 10.54
N THR A 206 11.26 -3.44 11.76
CA THR A 206 10.47 -3.57 12.97
C THR A 206 9.78 -2.25 13.33
N MET A 207 8.77 -2.30 14.20
CA MET A 207 8.17 -1.07 14.73
C MET A 207 9.12 -0.29 15.64
N GLU A 208 10.06 -0.97 16.30
CA GLU A 208 11.12 -0.33 17.08
C GLU A 208 11.97 0.58 16.19
N GLU A 209 12.53 0.04 15.11
CA GLU A 209 13.31 0.81 14.13
C GLU A 209 12.51 1.98 13.54
N VAL A 210 11.22 1.77 13.22
CA VAL A 210 10.35 2.82 12.70
C VAL A 210 10.13 3.94 13.70
N TYR A 211 9.85 3.61 14.96
CA TYR A 211 9.62 4.62 15.99
C TYR A 211 10.90 5.37 16.34
N GLU A 212 12.02 4.66 16.51
CA GLU A 212 13.32 5.24 16.80
C GLU A 212 13.75 6.21 15.70
N THR A 213 13.78 5.74 14.45
CA THR A 213 14.14 6.58 13.29
C THR A 213 13.26 7.83 13.25
N ARG A 214 11.95 7.69 13.49
CA ARG A 214 11.04 8.83 13.43
C ARG A 214 11.25 9.82 14.56
N LEU A 215 11.57 9.35 15.76
CA LEU A 215 11.89 10.20 16.90
C LEU A 215 13.20 10.95 16.67
N GLU A 216 14.22 10.28 16.14
CA GLU A 216 15.51 10.90 15.77
C GLU A 216 15.33 12.03 14.75
N GLU A 217 14.55 11.80 13.69
CA GLU A 217 14.23 12.83 12.69
C GLU A 217 13.56 14.06 13.33
N LEU A 218 12.57 13.82 14.21
CA LEU A 218 11.83 14.88 14.88
C LEU A 218 12.71 15.65 15.86
N ASP A 219 13.57 14.96 16.61
CA ASP A 219 14.52 15.59 17.55
C ASP A 219 15.54 16.46 16.81
N LYS A 220 16.06 15.98 15.68
CA LYS A 220 16.89 16.78 14.79
C LYS A 220 16.18 18.04 14.32
N TRP A 221 14.97 17.90 13.77
CA TRP A 221 14.22 19.07 13.26
C TRP A 221 13.82 20.05 14.36
N ILE A 222 13.51 19.57 15.56
CA ILE A 222 13.25 20.40 16.73
C ILE A 222 14.48 21.24 17.07
N GLY A 223 15.66 20.60 17.17
CA GLY A 223 16.93 21.29 17.44
C GLY A 223 17.26 22.34 16.37
N GLU A 224 17.12 22.00 15.09
CA GLU A 224 17.34 22.94 13.98
C GLU A 224 16.39 24.16 14.04
N LYS A 225 15.10 23.94 14.38
CA LYS A 225 14.14 25.05 14.51
C LYS A 225 14.43 25.91 15.73
N GLN A 226 14.84 25.32 16.86
CA GLN A 226 15.25 26.08 18.04
C GLN A 226 16.46 26.97 17.74
N GLN A 227 17.48 26.46 17.05
CA GLN A 227 18.64 27.26 16.63
C GLN A 227 18.24 28.43 15.72
N LYS A 228 17.44 28.17 14.68
CA LYS A 228 16.95 29.23 13.77
C LYS A 228 16.13 30.30 14.49
N ILE A 229 15.31 29.91 15.47
CA ILE A 229 14.55 30.87 16.29
C ILE A 229 15.50 31.79 17.05
N LEU A 230 16.56 31.25 17.68
CA LEU A 230 17.57 32.06 18.37
C LEU A 230 18.30 33.01 17.41
N GLU A 231 18.65 32.54 16.21
CA GLU A 231 19.27 33.37 15.17
C GLU A 231 18.39 34.53 14.74
N TYR A 232 17.11 34.27 14.47
CA TYR A 232 16.15 35.32 14.08
C TYR A 232 15.88 36.30 15.22
N GLN A 233 15.77 35.81 16.46
CA GLN A 233 15.63 36.68 17.64
C GLN A 233 16.85 37.59 17.81
N LYS A 234 18.07 37.07 17.55
CA LYS A 234 19.29 37.89 17.57
C LYS A 234 19.26 38.96 16.48
N LYS A 235 18.91 38.61 15.24
CA LYS A 235 18.80 39.58 14.13
C LYS A 235 17.78 40.68 14.42
N LEU A 236 16.61 40.33 14.98
CA LEU A 236 15.59 41.32 15.35
C LEU A 236 15.99 42.19 16.53
N LYS A 237 16.95 41.77 17.37
CA LYS A 237 17.53 42.66 18.39
C LYS A 237 18.35 43.79 17.74
N ASP A 238 19.06 43.48 16.66
CA ASP A 238 19.88 44.43 15.91
C ASP A 238 19.06 45.25 14.88
N SER A 239 17.94 44.69 14.39
CA SER A 239 17.05 45.32 13.39
C SER A 239 15.58 44.94 13.64
N PRO A 240 14.89 45.63 14.57
CA PRO A 240 13.56 45.22 15.05
C PRO A 240 12.45 45.19 14.00
N ASP A 241 12.54 46.04 12.97
CA ASP A 241 11.49 46.22 11.96
C ASP A 241 11.70 45.38 10.70
N GLU A 242 12.66 44.44 10.70
CA GLU A 242 12.97 43.61 9.54
C GLU A 242 11.86 42.59 9.26
N THR A 243 10.88 42.99 8.46
CA THR A 243 9.62 42.27 8.19
C THR A 243 9.84 40.82 7.73
N GLN A 244 10.88 40.58 6.92
CA GLN A 244 11.21 39.24 6.43
C GLN A 244 11.65 38.32 7.58
N VAL A 245 12.46 38.82 8.50
CA VAL A 245 12.94 38.05 9.66
C VAL A 245 11.81 37.79 10.65
N ILE A 246 10.89 38.74 10.82
CA ILE A 246 9.66 38.53 11.63
C ILE A 246 8.83 37.36 11.07
N LEU A 247 8.60 37.33 9.75
CA LEU A 247 7.86 36.25 9.09
C LEU A 247 8.56 34.90 9.25
N GLN A 248 9.88 34.86 9.04
CA GLN A 248 10.69 33.65 9.19
C GLN A 248 10.68 33.12 10.63
N LEU A 249 10.76 34.01 11.63
CA LEU A 249 10.64 33.66 13.04
C LEU A 249 9.29 33.00 13.33
N LYS A 250 8.19 33.61 12.87
CA LYS A 250 6.84 33.06 13.05
C LYS A 250 6.70 31.66 12.44
N GLN A 251 7.15 31.48 11.19
CA GLN A 251 7.11 30.17 10.51
C GLN A 251 7.96 29.11 11.22
N ALA A 252 9.11 29.50 11.77
CA ALA A 252 9.97 28.62 12.54
C ALA A 252 9.31 28.18 13.85
N GLN A 253 8.66 29.10 14.57
CA GLN A 253 7.89 28.82 15.80
C GLN A 253 6.69 27.90 15.55
N GLU A 254 5.93 28.13 14.48
CA GLU A 254 4.82 27.27 14.07
C GLU A 254 5.31 25.86 13.73
N SER A 255 6.43 25.76 13.00
CA SER A 255 7.05 24.47 12.68
C SER A 255 7.54 23.73 13.92
N LEU A 256 8.19 24.43 14.85
CA LEU A 256 8.66 23.87 16.12
C LEU A 256 7.50 23.27 16.93
N THR A 257 6.43 24.05 17.11
CA THR A 257 5.22 23.61 17.81
C THR A 257 4.64 22.35 17.16
N ARG A 258 4.56 22.32 15.81
CA ARG A 258 4.10 21.15 15.07
C ARG A 258 4.99 19.93 15.28
N PHE A 259 6.31 20.08 15.24
CA PHE A 259 7.24 18.96 15.43
C PHE A 259 7.19 18.40 16.85
N GLN A 260 7.13 19.25 17.86
CA GLN A 260 6.96 18.83 19.25
C GLN A 260 5.64 18.06 19.46
N LYS A 261 4.54 18.56 18.89
CA LYS A 261 3.25 17.84 18.92
C LYS A 261 3.35 16.47 18.23
N ASN A 262 3.95 16.43 17.04
CA ASN A 262 4.13 15.18 16.31
C ASN A 262 4.98 14.18 17.09
N ARG A 263 6.05 14.63 17.74
CA ARG A 263 6.91 13.78 18.58
C ARG A 263 6.11 13.16 19.73
N SER A 264 5.32 13.94 20.45
CA SER A 264 4.45 13.42 21.50
C SER A 264 3.43 12.40 20.98
N GLN A 265 2.89 12.62 19.77
CA GLN A 265 1.98 11.68 19.13
C GLN A 265 2.67 10.35 18.75
N VAL A 266 3.91 10.41 18.26
CA VAL A 266 4.71 9.22 17.93
C VAL A 266 4.92 8.35 19.17
N VAL A 267 5.32 8.96 20.30
CA VAL A 267 5.47 8.27 21.59
C VAL A 267 4.14 7.63 22.03
N ALA A 268 3.03 8.35 21.91
CA ALA A 268 1.72 7.81 22.26
C ALA A 268 1.35 6.59 21.39
N ASN A 269 1.59 6.68 20.08
CA ASN A 269 1.26 5.63 19.12
C ASN A 269 2.03 4.32 19.34
N GLN A 270 3.25 4.39 19.88
CA GLN A 270 4.07 3.21 20.18
C GLN A 270 3.37 2.20 21.09
N SER A 271 2.47 2.67 21.96
CA SER A 271 1.68 1.84 22.87
C SER A 271 0.31 1.43 22.34
N ALA A 272 -0.06 1.84 21.13
CA ALA A 272 -1.37 1.55 20.55
C ALA A 272 -1.53 0.05 20.24
N SER A 273 -2.71 -0.51 20.49
CA SER A 273 -3.00 -1.94 20.29
C SER A 273 -4.31 -2.21 19.51
N LYS A 274 -4.91 -1.18 18.93
CA LYS A 274 -6.25 -1.25 18.31
C LYS A 274 -6.16 -1.68 16.84
N TRP A 275 -7.04 -2.58 16.41
CA TRP A 275 -7.03 -3.16 15.05
C TRP A 275 -7.66 -2.33 13.95
N MET A 276 -8.55 -1.42 14.30
CA MET A 276 -9.21 -0.37 13.49
C MET A 276 -10.28 0.28 14.35
#